data_AF-A0A0E3SNM4-F1
#
_entry.id   AF-A0A0E3SNM4-F1
#
_cell.length_a   1.000
_cell.length_b   1.000
_cell.length_c   1.000
_cell.angle_alpha   90.00
_cell.angle_beta   90.00
_cell.angle_gamma   90.00
#
_symmetry.space_group_name_H-M   'P 1'
#
loop_
_entity.id
_entity.type
_entity.pdbx_description
1 polymer ?
#
loop_
_entity_poly.entity_id
_entity_poly.type
_entity_poly.pdbx_seq_one_letter_code
_entity_poly.pdbx_strand_id
1 'polypeptide(L)' 'MDTSRNIVVDIERNRVRIVISHGEDEEIIKLSIAEARDLLSKVADTVEDYEQRKQVRID' A
#
# COMPACT_ATOMS: atom_id res chain seq x y z
N MET A 1 16.41 16.48 7.66
CA MET A 1 16.33 15.42 6.64
C MET A 1 14.86 15.25 6.34
N ASP A 2 14.48 15.39 5.08
CA ASP A 2 13.09 15.24 4.67
C ASP A 2 12.70 13.76 4.83
N THR A 3 11.90 13.46 5.84
CA THR A 3 11.40 12.10 6.14
C THR A 3 10.20 11.77 5.25
N SER A 4 10.24 12.19 3.99
CA SER A 4 9.11 12.04 3.07
C SER A 4 8.90 10.56 2.77
N ARG A 5 7.75 10.02 3.21
CA ARG A 5 7.29 8.71 2.74
C ARG A 5 6.78 8.87 1.31
N ASN A 6 7.26 8.00 0.43
CA ASN A 6 6.80 7.95 -0.95
C ASN A 6 6.34 6.53 -1.29
N ILE A 7 5.21 6.42 -1.99
CA ILE A 7 4.73 5.14 -2.50
C ILE A 7 4.53 5.31 -4.00
N VAL A 8 5.24 4.51 -4.79
CA VAL A 8 5.15 4.50 -6.25
C VAL A 8 4.61 3.15 -6.69
N VAL A 9 3.64 3.16 -7.60
CA VAL A 9 3.09 1.94 -8.22
C VAL A 9 3.24 2.07 -9.72
N ASP A 10 3.94 1.12 -10.35
CA ASP A 10 4.17 1.09 -11.80
C ASP A 10 4.12 -0.34 -12.37
N ILE A 11 4.30 -0.44 -13.69
CA ILE A 11 4.31 -1.71 -14.42
C ILE A 11 5.75 -2.03 -14.79
N GLU A 12 6.26 -3.15 -14.27
CA GLU A 12 7.55 -3.70 -14.66
C GLU A 12 7.33 -5.02 -15.42
N ARG A 13 7.43 -4.95 -16.76
CA ARG A 13 7.12 -6.07 -17.67
C ARG A 13 5.67 -6.57 -17.50
N ASN A 14 5.49 -7.73 -16.88
CA ASN A 14 4.20 -8.37 -16.60
C ASN A 14 3.85 -8.39 -15.11
N ARG A 15 4.53 -7.57 -14.30
CA ARG A 15 4.34 -7.44 -12.86
C ARG A 15 3.92 -6.02 -12.51
N VAL A 16 3.09 -5.90 -11.47
CA VAL A 16 2.87 -4.63 -10.77
C VAL A 16 4.01 -4.47 -9.77
N ARG A 17 4.74 -3.36 -9.84
CA ARG A 17 5.81 -3.06 -8.90
C ARG A 17 5.34 -1.94 -7.97
N ILE A 18 5.51 -2.18 -6.68
CA ILE A 18 5.24 -1.21 -5.62
C ILE A 18 6.58 -0.89 -4.98
N VAL A 19 6.90 0.40 -4.90
CA VAL A 19 8.10 0.91 -4.22
C VAL A 19 7.64 1.77 -3.06
N ILE A 20 8.08 1.44 -1.85
CA ILE A 20 7.82 2.20 -0.63
C ILE A 20 9.16 2.73 -0.14
N SER A 21 9.34 4.06 -0.18
CA SER A 21 10.56 4.72 0.27
C SER A 21 10.35 5.39 1.62
N HIS A 22 11.29 5.21 2.56
CA HIS A 22 11.28 5.84 3.88
C HIS A 22 12.65 6.41 4.25
N GLY A 23 12.90 7.66 3.87
CA GLY A 23 14.21 8.29 4.06
C GLY A 23 15.24 7.68 3.10
N GLU A 24 16.27 7.03 3.64
CA GLU A 24 17.31 6.36 2.84
C GLU A 24 16.96 4.89 2.51
N ASP A 25 15.94 4.34 3.14
CA ASP A 25 15.54 2.95 2.96
C ASP A 25 14.42 2.83 1.91
N GLU A 26 14.41 1.69 1.22
CA GLU A 26 13.43 1.37 0.18
C GLU A 26 13.01 -0.11 0.25
N GLU A 27 11.70 -0.35 0.12
CA GLU A 27 11.13 -1.67 -0.07
C GLU A 27 10.49 -1.77 -1.46
N ILE A 28 10.90 -2.78 -2.23
CA ILE A 28 10.35 -3.06 -3.57
C ILE A 28 9.61 -4.39 -3.54
N ILE A 29 8.33 -4.37 -3.91
CA ILE A 29 7.49 -5.56 -4.03
C ILE A 29 7.05 -5.71 -5.49
N LYS A 30 7.25 -6.89 -6.06
CA LYS A 30 6.83 -7.22 -7.44
C LYS A 30 5.75 -8.29 -7.41
N LEU A 31 4.55 -7.91 -7.83
CA LEU A 31 3.35 -8.74 -7.77
C LEU A 31 2.92 -9.16 -9.17
N SER A 32 2.43 -10.39 -9.31
CA SER A 32 1.59 -10.74 -10.45
C SER A 32 0.28 -9.93 -10.41
N ILE A 33 -0.45 -9.89 -11.52
CA ILE A 33 -1.76 -9.24 -11.57
C ILE A 33 -2.74 -9.83 -10.53
N ALA A 34 -2.69 -11.14 -10.30
CA ALA A 34 -3.54 -11.79 -9.31
C ALA A 34 -3.20 -11.35 -7.89
N GLU A 35 -1.91 -11.36 -7.52
CA GLU A 35 -1.43 -10.92 -6.21
C GLU A 35 -1.69 -9.41 -5.99
N ALA A 36 -1.55 -8.59 -7.03
CA ALA A 36 -1.84 -7.15 -6.94
C ALA A 36 -3.33 -6.87 -6.68
N ARG A 37 -4.22 -7.63 -7.32
CA ARG A 37 -5.67 -7.53 -7.08
C ARG A 37 -6.06 -7.98 -5.68
N ASP A 38 -5.47 -9.08 -5.21
CA ASP A 38 -5.67 -9.57 -3.84
C ASP A 38 -5.18 -8.55 -2.80
N LEU A 39 -3.99 -7.97 -3.01
CA LEU A 39 -3.46 -6.91 -2.14
C LEU A 39 -4.37 -5.68 -2.14
N LEU A 40 -4.86 -5.24 -3.30
CA LEU A 40 -5.79 -4.10 -3.38
C LEU A 40 -7.04 -4.32 -2.54
N SER A 41 -7.66 -5.50 -2.61
CA SER A 41 -8.84 -5.84 -1.80
C SER A 41 -8.51 -5.79 -0.32
N LYS A 42 -7.45 -6.48 0.11
CA LYS A 42 -7.06 -6.55 1.53
C LYS A 42 -6.74 -5.18 2.12
N VAL A 43 -6.08 -4.31 1.35
CA VAL A 43 -5.79 -2.93 1.78
C VAL A 43 -7.08 -2.14 1.91
N ALA A 44 -7.98 -2.22 0.93
CA ALA A 44 -9.28 -1.53 0.98
C ALA A 44 -10.10 -1.97 2.20
N ASP A 45 -10.24 -3.29 2.41
CA ASP A 45 -10.98 -3.87 3.53
C ASP A 45 -10.37 -3.41 4.88
N THR A 46 -9.04 -3.39 4.99
CA THR A 46 -8.35 -2.95 6.21
C THR A 46 -8.54 -1.45 6.50
N VAL A 47 -8.57 -0.62 5.46
CA VAL A 47 -8.84 0.83 5.61
C VAL A 47 -10.27 1.06 6.05
N GLU A 48 -11.24 0.37 5.44
CA GLU A 48 -12.65 0.47 5.82
C GLU A 48 -12.85 0.04 7.30
N ASP A 49 -12.29 -1.09 7.69
CA ASP A 49 -12.29 -1.57 9.08
C ASP A 49 -11.73 -0.52 10.06
N TYR A 50 -10.64 0.16 9.68
CA TYR A 50 -10.04 1.21 10.50
C TYR A 50 -10.97 2.41 10.67
N GLU A 51 -11.60 2.86 9.58
CA GLU A 51 -12.52 4.00 9.60
C GLU A 51 -13.76 3.73 10.44
N GLN A 52 -14.35 2.53 10.31
CA GLN A 52 -15.48 2.10 11.12
C GLN A 52 -15.13 2.08 12.61
N ARG A 53 -13.97 1.51 12.99
CA ARG A 53 -13.50 1.48 14.40
C ARG A 53 -13.23 2.86 14.97
N LYS A 54 -12.81 3.82 14.13
CA LYS A 54 -12.60 5.20 14.55
C LYS A 54 -13.94 5.90 14.82
N GLN A 55 -14.97 5.68 14.00
CA GLN A 55 -16.30 6.24 14.22
C GLN A 55 -16.92 5.75 15.55
N VAL A 56 -16.78 4.45 15.86
CA VAL A 56 -17.29 3.86 17.12
C VAL A 56 -16.64 4.47 18.39
N ARG A 57 -15.49 5.14 18.28
CA ARG A 57 -14.78 5.75 19.42
C ARG A 57 -15.10 7.23 19.64
N ILE A 58 -15.82 7.87 18.70
CA ILE A 58 -16.16 9.31 18.76
C ILE A 58 -17.60 9.53 19.28
N ASP A 59 -18.44 8.49 19.24
CA ASP A 59 -19.71 8.41 20.00
C ASP A 59 -19.46 7.91 21.44
#